data_AF-A0A7S2GRA5-F1
#
_entry.id   AF-A0A7S2GRA5-F1
#
_cell.length_a   1.000
_cell.length_b   1.000
_cell.length_c   1.000
_cell.angle_alpha   90.00
_cell.angle_beta   90.00
_cell.angle_gamma   90.00
#
_symmetry.space_group_name_H-M   'P 1'
#
loop_
_entity.id
_entity.type
_entity.pdbx_description
1 polymer ?
#
loop_
_entity_poly.entity_id
_entity_poly.type
_entity_poly.pdbx_seq_one_letter_code
_entity_poly.pdbx_strand_id
1 'polypeptide(L)'
;ANYSLWETLQGVCTLPLPEEELNQINYIVPVGLTLMAIALLLSVVFSVWTFHYRTLRIVRASQPIFLHMICVGTAIMSFAILPIGIDDEKYSEEACNIACMSTPWLLCTGFTISFSALFSKLWRINLVMRS
;
A
#
# COMPACT_ATOMS: atom_id res chain seq x y z
N ALA A 1 -39.96 -14.58 24.18
CA ALA A 1 -38.61 -14.03 24.39
C ALA A 1 -38.63 -12.60 23.85
N ASN A 2 -38.66 -11.62 24.74
CA ASN A 2 -38.81 -10.20 24.39
C ASN A 2 -37.59 -9.73 23.59
N TYR A 3 -37.79 -9.42 22.32
CA TYR A 3 -36.79 -8.78 21.48
C TYR A 3 -36.48 -7.34 21.95
N SER A 4 -37.38 -6.72 22.73
CA SER A 4 -37.24 -5.37 23.30
C SER A 4 -36.19 -5.26 24.44
N LEU A 5 -35.70 -6.38 24.96
CA LEU A 5 -34.69 -6.40 26.05
C LEU A 5 -33.26 -6.34 25.50
N TRP A 6 -33.03 -6.71 24.24
CA TRP A 6 -31.73 -6.54 23.56
C TRP A 6 -31.51 -5.09 23.11
N GLU A 7 -32.58 -4.35 22.77
CA GLU A 7 -32.50 -2.92 22.42
C GLU A 7 -32.13 -2.03 23.62
N THR A 8 -32.46 -2.44 24.85
CA THR A 8 -32.21 -1.64 26.07
C THR A 8 -30.87 -1.92 26.75
N LEU A 9 -30.25 -3.09 26.50
CA LEU A 9 -28.92 -3.46 27.05
C LEU A 9 -27.75 -3.12 26.12
N GLN A 10 -28.01 -2.77 24.86
CA GLN A 10 -27.04 -2.10 24.03
C GLN A 10 -27.11 -0.60 24.33
N GLY A 11 -26.27 -0.15 25.26
CA GLY A 11 -25.94 1.26 25.51
C GLY A 11 -25.24 1.91 24.31
N VAL A 12 -25.85 1.86 23.13
CA VAL A 12 -25.53 2.71 22.00
C VAL A 12 -26.27 4.00 22.27
N CYS A 13 -25.59 4.91 22.95
CA CYS A 13 -26.00 6.30 23.00
C CYS A 13 -26.43 6.71 21.59
N THR A 14 -27.70 7.10 21.41
CA THR A 14 -28.05 8.04 20.35
C THR A 14 -27.36 9.35 20.70
N LEU A 15 -26.04 9.38 20.50
CA LEU A 15 -25.33 10.62 20.27
C LEU A 15 -26.09 11.26 19.11
N PRO A 16 -26.47 12.55 19.17
CA PRO A 16 -26.72 13.25 17.93
C PRO A 16 -25.49 12.92 17.08
N LEU A 17 -25.70 12.29 15.91
CA LEU A 17 -24.62 12.16 14.94
C LEU A 17 -24.04 13.57 14.87
N PRO A 18 -22.74 13.77 15.22
CA PRO A 18 -22.15 15.06 14.96
C PRO A 18 -22.50 15.37 13.51
N GLU A 19 -23.00 16.58 13.23
CA GLU A 19 -23.06 17.03 11.84
C GLU A 19 -21.69 16.68 11.27
N GLU A 20 -21.66 15.81 10.26
CA GLU A 20 -20.40 15.48 9.62
C GLU A 20 -19.92 16.80 9.03
N GLU A 21 -19.04 17.45 9.78
CA GLU A 21 -18.14 18.46 9.29
C GLU A 21 -17.45 17.78 8.11
N LEU A 22 -17.97 17.97 6.89
CA LEU A 22 -17.39 17.56 5.61
C LEU A 22 -16.05 18.29 5.46
N ASN A 23 -15.09 17.90 6.27
CA ASN A 23 -13.90 18.65 6.56
C ASN A 23 -12.72 17.75 6.19
N GLN A 24 -12.19 18.04 5.00
CA GLN A 24 -10.88 17.67 4.44
C GLN A 24 -10.70 16.38 3.61
N ILE A 25 -11.67 15.47 3.47
CA ILE A 25 -11.44 14.23 2.66
C ILE A 25 -11.27 14.54 1.16
N ASN A 26 -11.98 15.54 0.62
CA ASN A 26 -11.88 15.93 -0.79
C ASN A 26 -10.46 16.33 -1.23
N TYR A 27 -9.60 16.79 -0.31
CA TYR A 27 -8.23 17.20 -0.62
C TYR A 27 -7.22 16.05 -0.51
N ILE A 28 -7.50 15.02 0.30
CA ILE A 28 -6.56 13.93 0.59
C ILE A 28 -6.50 12.95 -0.59
N VAL A 29 -7.64 12.64 -1.22
CA VAL A 29 -7.71 11.73 -2.37
C VAL A 29 -6.86 12.19 -3.57
N PRO A 30 -6.97 13.45 -4.07
CA PRO A 30 -6.15 13.90 -5.18
C PRO A 30 -4.65 13.94 -4.80
N VAL A 31 -4.32 14.32 -3.57
CA VAL A 31 -2.92 14.28 -3.08
C VAL A 31 -2.40 12.83 -3.09
N GLY A 32 -3.17 11.87 -2.59
CA GLY A 32 -2.82 10.45 -2.62
C GLY A 32 -2.59 9.93 -4.05
N LEU A 33 -3.47 10.27 -5.00
CA LEU A 33 -3.34 9.89 -6.41
C LEU A 33 -2.09 10.50 -7.07
N THR A 34 -1.76 11.76 -6.76
CA THR A 34 -0.52 12.37 -7.27
C THR A 34 0.73 11.66 -6.74
N LEU A 35 0.74 11.30 -5.44
CA LEU A 35 1.83 10.54 -4.85
C LEU A 35 1.94 9.13 -5.44
N MET A 36 0.82 8.46 -5.67
CA MET A 36 0.77 7.16 -6.36
C MET A 36 1.40 7.27 -7.75
N ALA A 37 0.99 8.27 -8.54
CA ALA A 37 1.51 8.48 -9.88
C ALA A 37 3.02 8.73 -9.88
N ILE A 38 3.51 9.58 -8.96
CA ILE A 38 4.95 9.84 -8.80
C ILE A 38 5.70 8.56 -8.41
N ALA A 39 5.19 7.80 -7.45
CA ALA A 39 5.82 6.56 -6.99
C ALA A 39 5.91 5.50 -8.12
N LEU A 40 4.83 5.33 -8.90
CA LEU A 40 4.81 4.43 -10.06
C LEU A 40 5.77 4.90 -11.15
N LEU A 41 5.77 6.19 -11.48
CA LEU A 41 6.69 6.76 -12.47
C LEU A 41 8.15 6.55 -12.06
N LEU A 42 8.50 6.86 -10.81
CA LEU A 42 9.86 6.63 -10.31
C LEU A 42 10.24 5.15 -10.32
N SER A 43 9.33 4.26 -9.93
CA SER A 43 9.55 2.81 -9.97
C SER A 43 9.84 2.31 -11.40
N VAL A 44 9.05 2.77 -12.39
CA VAL A 44 9.26 2.43 -13.80
C VAL A 44 10.57 3.01 -14.32
N VAL A 45 10.86 4.28 -14.05
CA VAL A 45 12.10 4.95 -14.48
C VAL A 45 13.33 4.22 -13.91
N PHE A 46 13.33 3.89 -12.62
CA PHE A 46 14.43 3.16 -12.00
C PHE A 46 14.55 1.73 -12.52
N SER A 47 13.44 1.06 -12.79
CA SER A 47 13.43 -0.28 -13.41
C SER A 47 14.03 -0.25 -14.81
N VAL A 48 13.59 0.68 -15.67
CA VAL A 48 14.10 0.84 -17.04
C VAL A 48 15.58 1.25 -17.03
N TRP A 49 15.96 2.19 -16.16
CA TRP A 49 17.36 2.58 -15.97
C TRP A 49 18.23 1.37 -15.56
N THR A 50 17.76 0.60 -14.59
CA THR A 50 18.47 -0.61 -14.12
C THR A 50 18.62 -1.64 -15.23
N PHE A 51 17.60 -1.80 -16.09
CA PHE A 51 17.67 -2.69 -17.24
C PHE A 51 18.64 -2.20 -18.32
N HIS A 52 18.60 -0.91 -18.67
CA HIS A 52 19.47 -0.32 -19.69
C HIS A 52 20.95 -0.39 -19.27
N TYR A 53 21.25 -0.07 -18.02
CA TYR A 53 22.62 -0.04 -17.49
C TYR A 53 23.08 -1.36 -16.85
N ARG A 54 22.37 -2.47 -17.09
CA ARG A 54 22.69 -3.80 -16.53
C ARG A 54 24.12 -4.30 -16.81
N THR A 55 24.75 -3.79 -17.87
CA THR A 55 26.12 -4.13 -18.28
C THR A 55 27.19 -3.39 -17.47
N LEU A 56 26.85 -2.25 -16.85
CA LEU A 56 27.79 -1.51 -16.02
C LEU A 56 28.17 -2.33 -14.78
N ARG A 57 29.46 -2.36 -14.46
CA ARG A 57 30.01 -3.14 -13.33
C ARG A 57 29.31 -2.81 -11.99
N ILE A 58 28.94 -1.54 -11.80
CA ILE A 58 28.26 -1.05 -10.59
C ILE A 58 26.85 -1.66 -10.45
N VAL A 59 26.07 -1.68 -11.54
CA VAL A 59 24.71 -2.25 -11.55
C VAL A 59 24.77 -3.77 -11.41
N ARG A 60 25.73 -4.41 -12.09
CA ARG A 60 25.94 -5.85 -12.01
C ARG A 60 26.35 -6.30 -10.60
N ALA A 61 27.20 -5.54 -9.92
CA ALA A 61 27.59 -5.79 -8.53
C ALA A 61 26.40 -5.68 -7.57
N SER A 62 25.47 -4.77 -7.85
CA SER A 62 24.27 -4.54 -7.04
C SER A 62 23.18 -5.59 -7.21
N GLN A 63 23.36 -6.56 -8.13
CA GLN A 63 22.45 -7.66 -8.41
C GLN A 63 21.06 -7.14 -8.86
N PRO A 64 20.87 -6.86 -10.17
CA PRO A 64 19.72 -6.13 -10.69
C PRO A 64 18.37 -6.79 -10.37
N ILE A 65 18.34 -8.11 -10.14
CA ILE A 65 17.12 -8.82 -9.76
C ILE A 65 16.50 -8.33 -8.43
N PHE A 66 17.33 -7.96 -7.44
CA PHE A 66 16.84 -7.45 -6.16
C PHE A 66 16.28 -6.03 -6.31
N LEU A 67 16.90 -5.21 -7.16
CA LEU A 67 16.41 -3.86 -7.47
C LEU A 67 15.02 -3.92 -8.14
N HIS A 68 14.83 -4.84 -9.09
CA HIS A 68 13.52 -5.05 -9.70
C HIS A 68 12.47 -5.55 -8.70
N MET A 69 12.81 -6.47 -7.78
CA MET A 69 11.87 -6.92 -6.75
C MET A 69 11.42 -5.78 -5.83
N ILE A 70 12.32 -4.87 -5.45
CA ILE A 70 11.97 -3.69 -4.66
C ILE A 70 11.04 -2.76 -5.46
N CYS A 71 11.32 -2.51 -6.75
CA CYS A 71 10.46 -1.71 -7.60
C CYS A 71 9.05 -2.29 -7.75
N VAL A 72 8.95 -3.63 -7.87
CA VAL A 72 7.65 -4.34 -7.92
C VAL A 72 6.91 -4.22 -6.59
N GLY A 73 7.60 -4.42 -5.47
CA GLY A 73 7.01 -4.28 -4.14
C GLY A 73 6.46 -2.87 -3.88
N THR A 74 7.20 -1.82 -4.25
CA THR A 74 6.74 -0.43 -4.10
C THR A 74 5.60 -0.08 -5.06
N ALA A 75 5.58 -0.65 -6.27
CA ALA A 75 4.46 -0.48 -7.20
C ALA A 75 3.17 -1.09 -6.62
N ILE A 76 3.24 -2.31 -6.07
CA ILE A 76 2.10 -2.98 -5.42
C ILE A 76 1.59 -2.16 -4.23
N MET A 77 2.48 -1.64 -3.38
CA MET A 77 2.08 -0.75 -2.28
C MET A 77 1.39 0.52 -2.77
N SER A 78 1.86 1.09 -3.88
CA SER A 78 1.27 2.31 -4.45
C SER A 78 -0.17 2.07 -4.89
N PHE A 79 -0.49 0.88 -5.41
CA PHE A 79 -1.87 0.52 -5.76
C PHE A 79 -2.82 0.45 -4.56
N ALA A 80 -2.32 0.25 -3.34
CA ALA A 80 -3.13 0.28 -2.12
C ALA A 80 -3.74 1.67 -1.85
N ILE A 81 -3.25 2.73 -2.48
CA ILE A 81 -3.82 4.08 -2.37
C ILE A 81 -5.20 4.17 -3.03
N LEU A 82 -5.48 3.34 -4.04
CA LEU A 82 -6.78 3.31 -4.72
C LEU A 82 -7.94 2.94 -3.79
N PRO A 83 -7.93 1.78 -3.09
CA PRO A 83 -9.01 1.42 -2.18
C PRO A 83 -9.12 2.35 -0.96
N ILE A 84 -8.03 2.97 -0.52
CA ILE A 84 -8.05 3.97 0.57
C ILE A 84 -8.80 5.24 0.15
N GLY A 85 -8.78 5.59 -1.13
CA GLY A 85 -9.46 6.78 -1.66
C GLY A 85 -10.95 6.59 -1.95
N ILE A 86 -11.51 5.40 -1.72
CA ILE A 86 -12.94 5.12 -1.88
C ILE A 86 -13.65 5.52 -0.59
N ASP A 87 -14.66 6.38 -0.73
CA ASP A 87 -15.41 6.96 0.38
C ASP A 87 -16.88 6.51 0.34
N ASP A 88 -17.50 6.34 1.51
CA ASP A 88 -18.87 5.82 1.68
C ASP A 88 -19.93 6.77 1.12
N GLU A 89 -19.62 8.07 0.99
CA GLU A 89 -20.54 9.08 0.47
C GLU A 89 -20.79 8.94 -1.05
N LYS A 90 -19.82 8.41 -1.81
CA LYS A 90 -19.86 8.35 -3.28
C LYS A 90 -20.08 6.95 -3.85
N TYR A 91 -19.88 5.90 -3.05
CA TYR A 91 -19.88 4.51 -3.50
C TYR A 91 -20.81 3.64 -2.65
N SER A 92 -21.27 2.51 -3.21
CA SER A 92 -22.11 1.54 -2.47
C SER A 92 -21.34 0.89 -1.32
N GLU A 93 -22.01 0.60 -0.20
CA GLU A 93 -21.44 -0.08 0.97
C GLU A 93 -20.66 -1.36 0.61
N GLU A 94 -21.13 -2.11 -0.39
CA GLU A 94 -20.45 -3.33 -0.87
C GLU A 94 -19.06 -3.02 -1.45
N ALA A 95 -18.96 -1.95 -2.26
CA ALA A 95 -17.69 -1.53 -2.85
C ALA A 95 -16.72 -1.00 -1.80
N CYS A 96 -17.20 -0.26 -0.80
CA CYS A 96 -16.36 0.19 0.31
C CYS A 96 -15.82 -0.98 1.14
N ASN A 97 -16.67 -1.97 1.46
CA ASN A 97 -16.24 -3.14 2.22
C ASN A 97 -15.13 -3.93 1.49
N ILE A 98 -15.29 -4.12 0.17
CA ILE A 98 -14.25 -4.77 -0.66
C ILE A 98 -12.95 -3.96 -0.66
N ALA A 99 -13.05 -2.63 -0.82
CA ALA A 99 -11.90 -1.73 -0.81
C ALA A 99 -11.15 -1.79 0.54
N CYS A 100 -11.88 -1.66 1.65
CA CYS A 100 -11.35 -1.76 3.00
C CYS A 100 -10.58 -3.06 3.23
N MET A 101 -11.16 -4.20 2.81
CA MET A 101 -10.51 -5.50 2.96
C MET A 101 -9.30 -5.68 2.03
N SER A 102 -9.31 -5.11 0.83
CA SER A 102 -8.21 -5.23 -0.13
C SER A 102 -6.95 -4.45 0.26
N THR A 103 -7.11 -3.35 1.00
CA THR A 103 -6.03 -2.46 1.43
C THR A 103 -4.89 -3.18 2.19
N PRO A 104 -5.17 -3.92 3.29
CA PRO A 104 -4.12 -4.63 4.02
C PRO A 104 -3.44 -5.72 3.17
N TRP A 105 -4.18 -6.38 2.27
CA TRP A 105 -3.59 -7.39 1.38
C TRP A 105 -2.53 -6.79 0.44
N LEU A 106 -2.83 -5.65 -0.18
CA LEU A 106 -1.88 -4.96 -1.07
C LEU A 106 -0.65 -4.44 -0.30
N LEU A 107 -0.86 -3.84 0.87
CA LEU A 107 0.25 -3.34 1.69
C LEU A 107 1.15 -4.47 2.21
N CYS A 108 0.56 -5.53 2.75
CA CYS A 108 1.31 -6.67 3.27
C CYS A 108 2.11 -7.36 2.16
N THR A 109 1.49 -7.64 1.02
CA THR A 109 2.18 -8.31 -0.11
C THR A 109 3.34 -7.48 -0.65
N GLY A 110 3.14 -6.17 -0.88
CA GLY A 110 4.21 -5.27 -1.32
C GLY A 110 5.35 -5.17 -0.30
N PHE A 111 5.03 -5.12 1.00
CA PHE A 111 6.00 -5.07 2.09
C PHE A 111 6.83 -6.34 2.19
N THR A 112 6.18 -7.51 2.17
CA THR A 112 6.86 -8.80 2.22
C THR A 112 7.83 -8.96 1.05
N ILE A 113 7.44 -8.59 -0.17
CA ILE A 113 8.32 -8.67 -1.36
C ILE A 113 9.54 -7.76 -1.18
N SER A 114 9.32 -6.51 -0.76
CA SER A 114 10.40 -5.53 -0.58
C SER A 114 11.38 -5.96 0.51
N PHE A 115 10.86 -6.40 1.66
CA PHE A 115 11.68 -6.84 2.79
C PHE A 115 12.42 -8.15 2.50
N SER A 116 11.77 -9.09 1.80
CA SER A 116 12.40 -10.34 1.34
C SER A 116 13.59 -10.08 0.41
N ALA A 117 13.47 -9.12 -0.50
CA ALA A 117 14.55 -8.72 -1.40
C ALA A 117 15.74 -8.10 -0.64
N LEU A 118 15.46 -7.23 0.34
CA LEU A 118 16.50 -6.62 1.18
C LEU A 118 17.21 -7.66 2.06
N PHE A 119 16.45 -8.55 2.71
CA PHE A 119 16.99 -9.62 3.54
C PHE A 119 17.89 -10.55 2.72
N SER A 120 17.44 -10.96 1.54
CA SER A 120 18.22 -11.81 0.64
C SER A 120 19.54 -11.15 0.21
N LYS A 121 19.52 -9.84 -0.06
CA LYS A 121 20.73 -9.07 -0.39
C LYS A 121 21.69 -9.01 0.80
N LEU A 122 21.17 -8.74 2.00
CA LEU A 122 21.96 -8.67 3.23
C LEU A 122 22.57 -10.04 3.57
N TRP A 123 21.80 -11.11 3.44
CA TRP A 123 22.26 -12.48 3.68
C TRP A 123 23.43 -12.85 2.77
N ARG A 124 23.35 -12.53 1.47
CA ARG A 124 24.45 -12.78 0.52
C ARG A 124 25.72 -12.00 0.88
N ILE A 125 25.59 -10.76 1.31
CA ILE A 125 26.74 -9.94 1.75
C ILE A 125 27.35 -10.54 3.01
N ASN A 126 26.53 -10.92 4.00
CA ASN A 126 26.99 -11.55 5.23
C ASN A 126 27.74 -12.87 4.96
N LEU A 127 27.28 -13.68 4.00
CA LEU A 127 27.94 -14.92 3.61
C LEU A 127 29.33 -14.67 3.00
N VAL A 128 29.47 -13.64 2.16
CA VAL A 128 30.76 -13.26 1.54
C VAL A 128 31.74 -12.67 2.56
N MET A 129 31.25 -11.96 3.58
CA MET A 129 32.12 -11.43 4.64
C MET A 129 32.59 -12.51 5.63
N ARG A 130 31.83 -13.61 5.76
CA ARG A 130 32.14 -14.71 6.68
C ARG A 130 33.04 -15.79 6.06
N SER A 131 33.27 -15.75 4.74
CA SER A 131 34.22 -16.60 4.01
C SER A 131 35.60 -15.96 3.91
#